data_AF-A0A0K2VJ05-F1
#
_entry.id   AF-A0A0K2VJ05-F1
#
_cell.length_a   1.000
_cell.length_b   1.000
_cell.length_c   1.000
_cell.angle_alpha   90.00
_cell.angle_beta   90.00
_cell.angle_gamma   90.00
#
_symmetry.space_group_name_H-M   'P 1'
#
loop_
_entity.id
_entity.type
_entity.pdbx_description
1 polymer ?
#
loop_
_entity_poly.entity_id
_entity_poly.type
_entity_poly.pdbx_seq_one_letter_code
_entity_poly.pdbx_strand_id
1 'polypeptide(L)'
;MATPLGNEIVKSFKLRGYSLKLDARKHFESLLSALEDRSEVKEWMGKVLDTIEKRLELLSPLIGKEDLLRAIQDCSREESGEDDHHVLSIISAFQVPKFTYSYERKKYIPSANPSSLLYSGADAKAELFNSRYDLLCQRTSRHDLFTPAVAGGSSKEKKFHLKKIDYLLGTSDKLSDVIILGMISQMKSNRYSLEDPTGVVTMDLSETKFQSGLYAEGCFVLVEGWYEDYTFHVIAMGFPPTEKSE
;
A
#
# COMPACT_ATOMS: atom_id res chain seq x y z
N MET A 1 -46.25 -0.05 0.55
CA MET A 1 -46.12 -0.20 2.03
C MET A 1 -45.02 -1.21 2.29
N ALA A 2 -44.21 -1.02 3.32
CA ALA A 2 -43.12 -1.95 3.64
C ALA A 2 -43.69 -3.26 4.19
N THR A 3 -43.37 -4.41 3.57
CA THR A 3 -43.80 -5.71 4.07
C THR A 3 -43.05 -6.07 5.36
N PRO A 4 -43.58 -6.98 6.20
CA PRO A 4 -42.90 -7.46 7.40
C PRO A 4 -41.50 -8.02 7.11
N LEU A 5 -41.36 -8.75 5.99
CA LEU A 5 -40.10 -9.33 5.54
C LEU A 5 -39.08 -8.24 5.15
N GLY A 6 -39.52 -7.22 4.40
CA GLY A 6 -38.64 -6.12 4.01
C GLY A 6 -38.09 -5.32 5.20
N ASN A 7 -38.83 -5.23 6.31
CA ASN A 7 -38.35 -4.58 7.52
C ASN A 7 -37.35 -5.44 8.30
N GLU A 8 -37.56 -6.76 8.30
CA GLU A 8 -36.63 -7.74 8.87
C GLU A 8 -35.29 -7.72 8.12
N ILE A 9 -35.31 -7.71 6.79
CA ILE A 9 -34.11 -7.57 5.94
C ILE A 9 -33.33 -6.31 6.31
N VAL A 10 -33.98 -5.14 6.33
CA VAL A 10 -33.30 -3.87 6.64
C VAL A 10 -32.72 -3.89 8.04
N LYS A 11 -33.40 -4.50 9.02
CA LYS A 11 -32.91 -4.60 10.39
C LYS A 11 -31.65 -5.47 10.46
N SER A 12 -31.64 -6.62 9.79
CA SER A 12 -30.48 -7.54 9.78
C SER A 12 -29.25 -6.91 9.13
N PHE A 13 -29.41 -6.22 8.00
CA PHE A 13 -28.31 -5.50 7.36
C PHE A 13 -27.79 -4.36 8.25
N LYS A 14 -28.68 -3.59 8.90
CA LYS A 14 -28.29 -2.53 9.83
C LYS A 14 -27.54 -3.05 11.07
N LEU A 15 -27.92 -4.21 11.60
CA LEU A 15 -27.24 -4.83 12.75
C LEU A 15 -25.78 -5.17 12.43
N ARG A 16 -25.46 -5.46 11.16
CA ARG A 16 -24.10 -5.69 10.66
C ARG A 16 -23.43 -4.42 10.11
N GLY A 17 -24.03 -3.24 10.29
CA GLY A 17 -23.46 -1.96 9.87
C GLY A 17 -23.67 -1.59 8.40
N TYR A 18 -24.50 -2.35 7.66
CA TYR A 18 -24.77 -2.11 6.25
C TYR A 18 -26.09 -1.37 6.02
N SER A 19 -26.13 -0.57 4.95
CA SER A 19 -27.34 0.08 4.44
C SER A 19 -27.69 -0.47 3.08
N LEU A 20 -28.92 -0.94 2.91
CA LEU A 20 -29.39 -1.56 1.67
C LEU A 20 -30.12 -0.53 0.79
N LYS A 21 -29.75 -0.40 -0.49
CA LYS A 21 -30.50 0.44 -1.44
C LYS A 21 -31.91 -0.13 -1.71
N LEU A 22 -32.85 0.72 -2.11
CA LEU A 22 -34.27 0.35 -2.27
C LEU A 22 -34.49 -0.73 -3.34
N ASP A 23 -33.74 -0.66 -4.43
CA ASP A 23 -33.75 -1.63 -5.53
C ASP A 23 -33.19 -3.00 -5.10
N ALA A 24 -32.08 -3.00 -4.37
CA ALA A 24 -31.49 -4.19 -3.76
C ALA A 24 -32.47 -4.85 -2.76
N ARG A 25 -33.10 -4.04 -1.90
CA ARG A 25 -34.13 -4.50 -0.96
C ARG A 25 -35.28 -5.21 -1.66
N LYS A 26 -35.89 -4.56 -2.65
CA LYS A 26 -37.04 -5.13 -3.36
C LYS A 26 -36.67 -6.44 -4.05
N HIS A 27 -35.47 -6.53 -4.60
CA HIS A 27 -35.01 -7.74 -5.26
C HIS A 27 -34.77 -8.87 -4.25
N PHE A 28 -34.11 -8.58 -3.13
CA PHE A 28 -33.88 -9.57 -2.08
C PHE A 28 -35.18 -10.06 -1.45
N GLU A 29 -36.10 -9.13 -1.18
CA GLU A 29 -37.41 -9.42 -0.64
C GLU A 29 -38.22 -10.31 -1.58
N SER A 30 -38.14 -10.09 -2.90
CA SER A 30 -38.76 -10.95 -3.91
C SER A 30 -38.17 -12.36 -3.91
N LEU A 31 -36.84 -12.50 -3.79
CA LEU A 31 -36.18 -13.80 -3.78
C LEU A 31 -36.50 -14.59 -2.51
N LEU A 32 -36.40 -13.94 -1.34
CA LEU A 32 -36.72 -14.57 -0.06
C LEU A 32 -38.22 -14.88 0.09
N SER A 33 -39.10 -14.14 -0.59
CA SER A 33 -40.54 -14.43 -0.59
C SER A 33 -40.91 -15.72 -1.33
N ALA A 34 -40.00 -16.26 -2.15
CA ALA A 34 -40.18 -17.56 -2.80
C ALA A 34 -39.90 -18.74 -1.87
N LEU A 35 -39.28 -18.51 -0.70
CA LEU A 35 -39.03 -19.53 0.31
C LEU A 35 -40.24 -19.63 1.25
N GLU A 36 -40.80 -20.84 1.39
CA GLU A 36 -41.99 -21.08 2.21
C GLU A 36 -41.66 -21.13 3.71
N ASP A 37 -40.44 -21.56 4.08
CA ASP A 37 -40.01 -21.68 5.47
C ASP A 37 -39.31 -20.42 5.99
N ARG A 38 -39.78 -19.93 7.14
CA ARG A 38 -39.18 -18.81 7.88
C ARG A 38 -37.77 -19.12 8.41
N SER A 39 -37.49 -20.39 8.70
CA SER A 39 -36.16 -20.81 9.15
C SER A 39 -35.13 -20.68 8.02
N GLU A 40 -35.47 -21.17 6.83
CA GLU A 40 -34.65 -21.06 5.62
C GLU A 40 -34.40 -19.60 5.23
N VAL A 41 -35.42 -18.74 5.34
CA VAL A 41 -35.26 -17.29 5.08
C VAL A 41 -34.20 -16.66 5.98
N LYS A 42 -34.16 -17.03 7.28
CA LYS A 42 -33.16 -16.50 8.22
C LYS A 42 -31.77 -17.06 7.94
N GLU A 43 -31.68 -18.33 7.59
CA GLU A 43 -30.43 -18.98 7.24
C GLU A 43 -29.80 -18.34 6.00
N TRP A 44 -30.57 -18.19 4.92
CA TRP A 44 -30.13 -17.54 3.69
C TRP A 44 -29.75 -16.08 3.89
N MET A 45 -30.52 -15.35 4.70
CA MET A 45 -30.18 -13.97 5.05
C MET A 45 -28.87 -13.89 5.84
N GLY A 46 -28.61 -14.84 6.75
CA GLY A 46 -27.35 -14.95 7.48
C GLY A 46 -26.18 -15.26 6.56
N LYS A 47 -26.30 -16.28 5.70
CA LYS A 47 -25.29 -16.68 4.71
C LYS A 47 -24.89 -15.52 3.81
N VAL A 48 -25.87 -14.81 3.23
CA VAL A 48 -25.62 -13.66 2.36
C VAL A 48 -24.89 -12.53 3.11
N LEU A 49 -25.24 -12.27 4.37
CA LEU A 49 -24.55 -11.26 5.18
C LEU A 49 -23.11 -11.66 5.49
N ASP A 50 -22.86 -12.92 5.84
CA ASP A 50 -21.51 -13.41 6.14
C ASP A 50 -20.64 -13.41 4.87
N THR A 51 -21.19 -13.73 3.70
CA THR A 51 -20.48 -13.63 2.40
C THR A 51 -20.17 -12.18 2.03
N ILE A 52 -21.07 -11.23 2.33
CA ILE A 52 -20.84 -9.79 2.18
C ILE A 52 -19.71 -9.33 3.11
N GLU A 53 -19.65 -9.82 4.35
CA GLU A 53 -18.58 -9.49 5.32
C GLU A 53 -17.22 -10.08 4.91
N LYS A 54 -17.18 -11.32 4.41
CA LYS A 54 -15.95 -11.97 3.91
C LYS A 54 -15.36 -11.24 2.70
N ARG A 55 -16.19 -10.59 1.87
CA ARG A 55 -15.75 -9.85 0.70
C ARG A 55 -15.06 -8.55 1.11
N LEU A 56 -13.73 -8.57 1.06
CA LEU A 56 -12.83 -7.43 1.33
C LEU A 56 -12.99 -6.24 0.37
N GLU A 57 -13.82 -6.34 -0.67
CA GLU A 57 -13.94 -5.35 -1.75
C GLU A 57 -15.00 -4.26 -1.50
N LEU A 58 -15.79 -4.36 -0.43
CA LEU A 58 -16.80 -3.34 -0.15
C LEU A 58 -16.15 -2.07 0.43
N LEU A 59 -15.77 -1.17 -0.48
CA LEU A 59 -15.28 0.18 -0.16
C LEU A 59 -16.35 1.08 0.51
N SER A 60 -17.61 0.63 0.54
CA SER A 60 -18.74 1.37 1.08
C SER A 60 -19.68 0.49 1.90
N PRO A 61 -20.22 0.98 3.03
CA PRO A 61 -21.27 0.30 3.78
C PRO A 61 -22.65 0.33 3.07
N LEU A 62 -22.74 0.96 1.89
CA LEU A 62 -23.96 1.03 1.10
C LEU A 62 -24.01 -0.09 0.05
N ILE A 63 -24.85 -1.09 0.29
CA ILE A 63 -24.99 -2.27 -0.56
C ILE A 63 -25.98 -1.99 -1.70
N GLY A 64 -25.48 -2.07 -2.94
CA GLY A 64 -26.29 -1.98 -4.15
C GLY A 64 -26.85 -3.31 -4.62
N LYS A 65 -27.69 -3.28 -5.66
CA LYS A 65 -28.29 -4.49 -6.24
C LYS A 65 -27.25 -5.45 -6.79
N GLU A 66 -26.19 -4.94 -7.43
CA GLU A 66 -25.13 -5.78 -8.00
C GLU A 66 -24.31 -6.49 -6.92
N ASP A 67 -23.94 -5.78 -5.85
CA ASP A 67 -23.17 -6.34 -4.74
C ASP A 67 -23.95 -7.48 -4.06
N LEU A 68 -25.24 -7.25 -3.85
CA LEU A 68 -26.16 -8.24 -3.32
C LEU A 68 -26.31 -9.46 -4.25
N LEU A 69 -26.50 -9.24 -5.56
CA LEU A 69 -26.64 -10.32 -6.54
C LEU A 69 -25.40 -11.20 -6.59
N ARG A 70 -24.22 -10.59 -6.59
CA ARG A 70 -22.96 -11.33 -6.57
C ARG A 70 -22.79 -12.11 -5.26
N ALA A 71 -23.20 -11.56 -4.11
CA ALA A 71 -23.17 -12.29 -2.84
C ALA A 71 -24.11 -13.51 -2.85
N ILE A 72 -25.32 -13.37 -3.40
CA ILE A 72 -26.28 -14.47 -3.54
C ILE A 72 -25.73 -15.56 -4.48
N GLN A 73 -25.10 -15.17 -5.59
CA GLN A 73 -24.45 -16.12 -6.50
C GLN A 73 -23.33 -16.91 -5.82
N ASP A 74 -22.49 -16.25 -5.02
CA ASP A 74 -21.45 -16.91 -4.24
C ASP A 74 -22.03 -17.87 -3.19
N CYS A 75 -23.05 -17.45 -2.43
CA CYS A 75 -23.72 -18.35 -1.47
C CYS A 75 -24.30 -19.59 -2.16
N SER A 76 -24.86 -19.41 -3.37
CA SER A 76 -25.42 -20.51 -4.16
C SER A 76 -24.34 -21.47 -4.67
N ARG A 77 -23.13 -20.97 -4.96
CA ARG A 77 -21.96 -21.77 -5.34
C ARG A 77 -21.34 -22.52 -4.17
N GLU A 78 -21.27 -21.88 -3.00
CA GLU A 78 -20.83 -22.53 -1.76
C GLU A 78 -21.76 -23.69 -1.37
N GLU A 79 -23.09 -23.52 -1.50
CA GLU A 79 -24.06 -24.60 -1.23
C GLU A 79 -24.05 -25.73 -2.26
N SER A 80 -23.75 -25.44 -3.53
CA SER A 80 -23.66 -26.48 -4.57
C SER A 80 -22.40 -27.35 -4.45
N GLY A 81 -21.49 -27.03 -3.52
CA GLY A 81 -20.21 -27.72 -3.40
C GLY A 81 -19.25 -27.41 -4.55
N GLU A 82 -19.57 -26.42 -5.38
CA GLU A 82 -18.64 -25.77 -6.31
C GLU A 82 -17.76 -24.82 -5.50
N ASP A 83 -17.02 -25.38 -4.53
CA ASP A 83 -16.00 -24.65 -3.80
C ASP A 83 -14.87 -24.40 -4.81
N ASP A 84 -14.95 -23.27 -5.50
CA ASP A 84 -13.94 -22.77 -6.43
C ASP A 84 -12.74 -22.29 -5.58
N HIS A 85 -12.18 -23.20 -4.79
CA HIS A 85 -10.84 -23.07 -4.26
C HIS A 85 -9.95 -22.94 -5.49
N HIS A 86 -9.64 -21.69 -5.86
CA HIS A 86 -8.67 -21.42 -6.90
C HIS A 86 -7.29 -21.90 -6.42
N VAL A 87 -7.01 -23.20 -6.59
CA VAL A 87 -5.72 -23.82 -6.29
C VAL A 87 -4.60 -23.11 -7.07
N LEU A 88 -4.95 -22.57 -8.24
CA LEU A 88 -4.08 -21.78 -9.08
C LEU A 88 -4.86 -20.59 -9.65
N SER A 89 -4.41 -19.39 -9.33
CA SER A 89 -4.87 -18.15 -9.97
C SER A 89 -3.73 -17.53 -10.76
N ILE A 90 -3.98 -17.22 -12.02
CA ILE A 90 -3.07 -16.43 -12.86
C ILE A 90 -3.56 -14.99 -12.82
N ILE A 91 -2.81 -14.12 -12.14
CA ILE A 91 -3.15 -12.69 -12.04
C ILE A 91 -2.48 -11.96 -13.20
N SER A 92 -3.28 -11.36 -14.08
CA SER A 92 -2.75 -10.50 -15.15
C SER A 92 -2.05 -9.28 -14.57
N ALA A 93 -0.97 -8.82 -15.21
CA ALA A 93 -0.28 -7.58 -14.81
C ALA A 93 -1.21 -6.36 -14.78
N PHE A 94 -2.27 -6.36 -15.60
CA PHE A 94 -3.28 -5.30 -15.66
C PHE A 94 -4.39 -5.43 -14.60
N GLN A 95 -4.42 -6.56 -13.87
CA GLN A 95 -5.37 -6.87 -12.81
C GLN A 95 -4.73 -6.81 -11.41
N VAL A 96 -3.43 -6.52 -11.32
CA VAL A 96 -2.74 -6.38 -10.03
C VAL A 96 -3.37 -5.20 -9.27
N PRO A 97 -3.88 -5.43 -8.04
CA PRO A 97 -4.50 -4.36 -7.27
C PRO A 97 -3.49 -3.28 -6.94
N LYS A 98 -3.85 -2.03 -7.21
CA LYS A 98 -2.98 -0.88 -6.96
C LYS A 98 -3.19 -0.37 -5.53
N PHE A 99 -2.08 -0.23 -4.80
CA PHE A 99 -2.06 0.34 -3.46
C PHE A 99 -1.14 1.57 -3.40
N THR A 100 -1.51 2.54 -2.58
CA THR A 100 -0.71 3.73 -2.28
C THR A 100 -0.37 3.74 -0.79
N TYR A 101 0.85 4.11 -0.44
CA TYR A 101 1.25 4.21 0.96
C TYR A 101 0.71 5.52 1.57
N SER A 102 0.00 5.41 2.70
CA SER A 102 -0.44 6.56 3.48
C SER A 102 0.56 6.81 4.61
N TYR A 103 1.29 7.93 4.53
CA TYR A 103 2.22 8.37 5.57
C TYR A 103 1.56 8.61 6.92
N GLU A 104 0.36 9.18 6.92
CA GLU A 104 -0.43 9.44 8.13
C GLU A 104 -0.83 8.14 8.82
N ARG A 105 -1.35 7.17 8.05
CA ARG A 105 -1.82 5.88 8.59
C ARG A 105 -0.72 4.83 8.75
N LYS A 106 0.46 5.08 8.17
CA LYS A 106 1.56 4.12 8.02
C LYS A 106 1.14 2.78 7.42
N LYS A 107 0.21 2.81 6.46
CA LYS A 107 -0.42 1.64 5.84
C LYS A 107 -0.59 1.84 4.33
N TYR A 108 -0.58 0.73 3.60
CA TYR A 108 -1.02 0.72 2.21
C TYR A 108 -2.55 0.77 2.15
N ILE A 109 -3.08 1.69 1.37
CA ILE A 109 -4.51 1.84 1.12
C ILE A 109 -4.80 1.53 -0.35
N PRO A 110 -5.94 0.90 -0.68
CA PRO A 110 -6.35 0.73 -2.06
C PRO A 110 -6.39 2.08 -2.78
N SER A 111 -5.80 2.14 -3.97
CA SER A 111 -5.80 3.36 -4.79
C SER A 111 -7.23 3.70 -5.21
N ALA A 112 -7.66 4.94 -5.00
CA ALA A 112 -8.96 5.42 -5.46
C ALA A 112 -9.12 5.35 -6.99
N ASN A 113 -8.00 5.40 -7.71
CA ASN A 113 -7.92 5.19 -9.15
C ASN A 113 -7.20 3.86 -9.43
N PRO A 114 -7.94 2.74 -9.58
CA PRO A 114 -7.35 1.42 -9.78
C PRO A 114 -6.84 1.23 -11.21
N SER A 115 -7.38 1.95 -12.20
CA SER A 115 -6.97 1.83 -13.60
C SER A 115 -5.73 2.68 -13.90
N SER A 116 -4.60 2.01 -14.18
CA SER A 116 -3.43 2.68 -14.77
C SER A 116 -3.67 2.87 -16.28
N LEU A 117 -3.66 4.13 -16.74
CA LEU A 117 -3.74 4.44 -18.16
C LEU A 117 -2.38 4.19 -18.82
N LEU A 118 -2.38 3.62 -20.04
CA LEU A 118 -1.15 3.49 -20.84
C LEU A 118 -0.54 4.86 -21.20
N TYR A 119 -1.41 5.84 -21.43
CA TYR A 119 -1.06 7.23 -21.70
C TYR A 119 -1.50 8.10 -20.53
N SER A 120 -0.67 8.15 -19.49
CA SER A 120 -0.90 9.00 -18.33
C SER A 120 -0.29 10.39 -18.52
N GLY A 121 -0.69 11.33 -17.65
CA GLY A 121 -0.06 12.64 -17.58
C GLY A 121 1.39 12.59 -17.03
N ALA A 122 2.04 13.75 -17.02
CA ALA A 122 3.39 13.90 -16.50
C ALA A 122 3.48 13.65 -14.97
N ASP A 123 2.38 13.88 -14.26
CA ASP A 123 2.18 13.57 -12.84
C ASP A 123 2.45 12.10 -12.53
N ALA A 124 1.93 11.19 -13.35
CA ALA A 124 2.14 9.75 -13.15
C ALA A 124 3.61 9.34 -13.28
N LYS A 125 4.41 10.06 -14.09
CA LYS A 125 5.85 9.81 -14.19
C LYS A 125 6.58 10.21 -12.91
N ALA A 126 6.20 11.33 -12.30
CA ALA A 126 6.77 11.74 -11.01
C ALA A 126 6.32 10.78 -9.88
N GLU A 127 5.04 10.42 -9.86
CA GLU A 127 4.44 9.48 -8.89
C GLU A 127 5.16 8.12 -8.88
N LEU A 128 5.65 7.65 -10.03
CA LEU A 128 6.43 6.41 -10.14
C LEU A 128 7.68 6.43 -9.26
N PHE A 129 8.47 7.51 -9.31
CA PHE A 129 9.71 7.62 -8.55
C PHE A 129 9.42 7.90 -7.06
N ASN A 130 8.41 8.73 -6.78
CA ASN A 130 7.95 8.97 -5.41
C ASN A 130 7.47 7.68 -4.74
N SER A 131 6.64 6.89 -5.41
CA SER A 131 6.14 5.62 -4.88
C SER A 131 7.25 4.61 -4.60
N ARG A 132 8.28 4.57 -5.46
CA ARG A 132 9.47 3.72 -5.26
C ARG A 132 10.28 4.18 -4.05
N TYR A 133 10.49 5.49 -3.93
CA TYR A 133 11.17 6.08 -2.77
C TYR A 133 10.41 5.79 -1.48
N ASP A 134 9.10 6.05 -1.46
CA ASP A 134 8.22 5.89 -0.29
C ASP A 134 8.27 4.46 0.25
N LEU A 135 8.18 3.46 -0.65
CA LEU A 135 8.26 2.04 -0.29
C LEU A 135 9.60 1.71 0.36
N LEU A 136 10.71 2.17 -0.22
CA LEU A 136 12.04 1.89 0.31
C LEU A 136 12.35 2.66 1.60
N CYS A 137 11.90 3.91 1.70
CA CYS A 137 12.06 4.77 2.85
C CYS A 137 11.31 4.21 4.05
N GLN A 138 10.06 3.83 3.83
CA GLN A 138 9.27 3.13 4.82
C GLN A 138 9.96 1.85 5.26
N ARG A 139 10.37 0.98 4.32
CA ARG A 139 10.98 -0.32 4.62
C ARG A 139 12.25 -0.17 5.44
N THR A 140 13.12 0.74 5.01
CA THR A 140 14.37 1.05 5.71
C THR A 140 14.11 1.57 7.11
N SER A 141 13.11 2.42 7.31
CA SER A 141 12.76 2.99 8.62
C SER A 141 12.23 1.97 9.63
N ARG A 142 11.77 0.78 9.17
CA ARG A 142 11.33 -0.32 10.05
C ARG A 142 12.48 -1.26 10.43
N HIS A 143 13.60 -1.20 9.74
CA HIS A 143 14.75 -2.05 10.03
C HIS A 143 15.39 -1.63 11.37
N ASP A 144 15.83 -2.61 12.17
CA ASP A 144 16.30 -2.38 13.54
C ASP A 144 17.41 -1.33 13.65
N LEU A 145 18.29 -1.25 12.66
CA LEU A 145 19.36 -0.24 12.64
C LEU A 145 18.84 1.21 12.49
N PHE A 146 17.63 1.42 11.99
CA PHE A 146 17.04 2.74 11.71
C PHE A 146 15.83 3.07 12.58
N THR A 147 15.35 2.12 13.39
CA THR A 147 14.26 2.38 14.32
C THR A 147 14.72 3.28 15.47
N PRO A 148 13.92 4.30 15.85
CA PRO A 148 14.23 5.13 17.01
C PRO A 148 14.40 4.28 18.27
N ALA A 149 15.35 4.66 19.13
CA ALA A 149 15.53 3.99 20.41
C ALA A 149 14.24 4.06 21.25
N VAL A 150 13.75 2.90 21.70
CA VAL A 150 12.60 2.84 22.59
C VAL A 150 13.02 3.33 23.97
N ALA A 151 12.26 4.23 24.57
CA ALA A 151 12.53 4.71 25.93
C ALA A 151 12.53 3.52 26.92
N GLY A 152 13.68 3.26 27.55
CA GLY A 152 13.89 2.11 28.46
C GLY A 152 14.55 0.88 27.83
N GLY A 153 14.84 0.89 26.52
CA GLY A 153 15.56 -0.19 25.84
C GLY A 153 17.09 -0.07 25.99
N SER A 154 17.74 -1.14 26.42
CA SER A 154 19.20 -1.23 26.61
C SER A 154 19.95 -1.61 25.32
N SER A 155 19.52 -1.11 24.15
CA SER A 155 20.20 -1.42 22.89
C SER A 155 21.53 -0.67 22.80
N LYS A 156 22.65 -1.39 22.92
CA LYS A 156 24.03 -0.87 22.78
C LYS A 156 24.48 -0.67 21.33
N GLU A 157 23.62 -0.94 20.35
CA GLU A 157 23.96 -0.88 18.92
C GLU A 157 23.83 0.56 18.36
N LYS A 158 24.74 0.94 17.45
CA LYS A 158 24.69 2.23 16.74
C LYS A 158 23.40 2.29 15.91
N LYS A 159 22.48 3.19 16.27
CA LYS A 159 21.28 3.50 15.48
C LYS A 159 21.59 4.59 14.47
N PHE A 160 21.14 4.40 13.25
CA PHE A 160 21.30 5.35 12.15
C PHE A 160 20.03 6.17 11.96
N HIS A 161 20.19 7.45 11.63
CA HIS A 161 19.08 8.34 11.36
C HIS A 161 19.15 8.82 9.92
N LEU A 162 18.13 8.50 9.13
CA LEU A 162 18.03 8.98 7.76
C LEU A 162 17.81 10.50 7.76
N LYS A 163 18.62 11.19 6.97
CA LYS A 163 18.43 12.60 6.62
C LYS A 163 17.91 12.70 5.19
N LYS A 164 17.12 13.74 4.95
CA LYS A 164 16.66 14.12 3.62
C LYS A 164 17.66 15.09 2.98
N ILE A 165 17.60 15.24 1.67
CA ILE A 165 18.53 16.12 0.94
C ILE A 165 18.27 17.60 1.27
N ASP A 166 17.01 18.02 1.49
CA ASP A 166 16.71 19.39 1.91
C ASP A 166 17.44 19.83 3.19
N TYR A 167 17.66 18.92 4.12
CA TYR A 167 18.41 19.16 5.35
C TYR A 167 19.87 19.55 5.06
N LEU A 168 20.49 18.95 4.04
CA LEU A 168 21.84 19.32 3.61
C LEU A 168 21.84 20.69 2.96
N LEU A 169 20.90 20.92 2.04
CA LEU A 169 20.82 22.15 1.27
C LEU A 169 20.40 23.36 2.13
N GLY A 170 19.76 23.10 3.28
CA GLY A 170 19.35 24.10 4.24
C GLY A 170 20.45 24.58 5.19
N THR A 171 21.62 23.94 5.21
CA THR A 171 22.75 24.36 6.04
C THR A 171 23.93 24.83 5.20
N SER A 172 24.68 25.80 5.73
CA SER A 172 25.99 26.21 5.21
C SER A 172 27.15 25.57 5.98
N ASP A 173 26.86 24.94 7.12
CA ASP A 173 27.86 24.28 7.94
C ASP A 173 28.22 22.90 7.38
N LYS A 174 29.48 22.50 7.58
CA LYS A 174 29.93 21.14 7.31
C LYS A 174 29.15 20.15 8.17
N LEU A 175 28.52 19.16 7.53
CA LEU A 175 27.86 18.05 8.22
C LEU A 175 28.71 16.79 8.14
N SER A 176 28.77 16.02 9.22
CA SER A 176 29.48 14.73 9.30
C SER A 176 28.56 13.62 9.80
N ASP A 177 28.90 12.37 9.50
CA ASP A 177 28.13 11.16 9.87
C ASP A 177 26.66 11.24 9.41
N VAL A 178 26.46 11.58 8.14
CA VAL A 178 25.14 11.71 7.52
C VAL A 178 24.82 10.47 6.70
N ILE A 179 23.61 9.94 6.88
CA ILE A 179 23.09 8.83 6.05
C ILE A 179 21.84 9.27 5.32
N ILE A 180 21.82 9.06 4.00
CA ILE A 180 20.73 9.45 3.11
C ILE A 180 20.29 8.25 2.30
N LEU A 181 18.97 8.05 2.22
CA LEU A 181 18.36 7.22 1.20
C LEU A 181 18.05 8.10 -0.01
N GLY A 182 18.52 7.72 -1.18
CA GLY A 182 18.22 8.44 -2.42
C GLY A 182 18.47 7.60 -3.67
N MET A 183 18.05 8.13 -4.82
CA MET A 183 18.24 7.53 -6.13
C MET A 183 19.50 8.08 -6.80
N ILE A 184 20.31 7.21 -7.39
CA ILE A 184 21.46 7.62 -8.21
C ILE A 184 20.95 8.18 -9.54
N SER A 185 21.36 9.39 -9.91
CA SER A 185 21.12 9.98 -11.23
C SER A 185 22.41 10.52 -11.85
N GLN A 186 22.45 10.60 -13.18
CA GLN A 186 23.60 11.16 -13.90
C GLN A 186 23.14 12.22 -14.91
N MET A 187 23.03 13.47 -14.46
CA MET A 187 22.61 14.58 -15.33
C MET A 187 23.70 15.01 -16.33
N LYS A 188 24.98 14.84 -15.98
CA LYS A 188 26.13 15.18 -16.83
C LYS A 188 27.11 14.02 -16.82
N SER A 189 27.79 13.81 -17.95
CA SER A 189 28.82 12.77 -18.05
C SER A 189 29.84 12.92 -16.92
N ASN A 190 30.12 11.80 -16.26
CA ASN A 190 31.07 11.69 -15.14
C ASN A 190 30.73 12.53 -13.89
N ARG A 191 29.48 12.98 -13.73
CA ARG A 191 28.99 13.59 -12.48
C ARG A 191 27.72 12.90 -12.00
N TYR A 192 27.85 12.20 -10.89
CA TYR A 192 26.73 11.53 -10.24
C TYR A 192 26.08 12.46 -9.23
N SER A 193 24.75 12.36 -9.15
CA SER A 193 23.94 13.05 -8.17
C SER A 193 23.09 12.03 -7.42
N LEU A 194 22.67 12.41 -6.22
CA LEU A 194 21.69 11.70 -5.43
C LEU A 194 20.40 12.52 -5.39
N GLU A 195 19.26 11.86 -5.60
CA GLU A 195 17.94 12.49 -5.61
C GLU A 195 17.00 11.84 -4.58
N ASP A 196 16.22 12.69 -3.90
CA ASP A 196 15.07 12.29 -3.09
C ASP A 196 13.90 13.26 -3.38
N PRO A 197 12.69 13.04 -2.83
CA PRO A 197 11.56 13.94 -3.09
C PRO A 197 11.75 15.40 -2.66
N THR A 198 12.81 15.69 -1.90
CA THR A 198 13.11 17.03 -1.35
C THR A 198 14.20 17.78 -2.10
N GLY A 199 15.03 17.09 -2.89
CA GLY A 199 16.04 17.75 -3.69
C GLY A 199 17.05 16.83 -4.36
N VAL A 200 18.11 17.45 -4.85
CA VAL A 200 19.23 16.79 -5.52
C VAL A 200 20.55 17.33 -4.96
N VAL A 201 21.53 16.46 -4.76
CA VAL A 201 22.89 16.83 -4.33
C VAL A 201 23.93 16.14 -5.20
N THR A 202 25.02 16.84 -5.54
CA THR A 202 26.15 16.21 -6.27
C THR A 202 26.87 15.27 -5.32
N MET A 203 27.24 14.08 -5.80
CA MET A 203 28.06 13.13 -5.05
C MET A 203 29.52 13.17 -5.50
N ASP A 204 30.43 13.12 -4.54
CA ASP A 204 31.81 12.73 -4.75
C ASP A 204 31.99 11.27 -4.31
N LEU A 205 32.34 10.42 -5.27
CA LEU A 205 32.48 8.96 -5.10
C LEU A 205 33.95 8.51 -5.06
N SER A 206 34.90 9.44 -5.04
CA SER A 206 36.33 9.16 -5.18
C SER A 206 36.91 8.21 -4.11
N GLU A 207 36.42 8.31 -2.88
CA GLU A 207 36.87 7.49 -1.74
C GLU A 207 35.79 6.49 -1.24
N THR A 208 34.77 6.22 -2.06
CA THR A 208 33.63 5.42 -1.64
C THR A 208 33.95 3.92 -1.52
N LYS A 209 33.55 3.34 -0.38
CA LYS A 209 33.49 1.89 -0.18
C LYS A 209 32.11 1.37 -0.55
N PHE A 210 32.06 0.59 -1.63
CA PHE A 210 30.83 -0.07 -2.06
C PHE A 210 30.65 -1.38 -1.29
N GLN A 211 29.46 -1.58 -0.74
CA GLN A 211 29.03 -2.91 -0.29
C GLN A 211 28.80 -3.83 -1.51
N SER A 212 28.58 -5.12 -1.26
CA SER A 212 28.30 -6.06 -2.35
C SER A 212 26.98 -5.72 -3.06
N GLY A 213 27.03 -5.55 -4.37
CA GLY A 213 25.83 -5.35 -5.19
C GLY A 213 26.17 -4.71 -6.54
N LEU A 214 25.16 -4.61 -7.41
CA LEU A 214 25.27 -3.97 -8.72
C LEU A 214 24.65 -2.57 -8.67
N TYR A 215 25.50 -1.55 -8.65
CA TYR A 215 25.09 -0.14 -8.59
C TYR A 215 24.98 0.43 -10.00
N ALA A 216 23.80 0.95 -10.35
CA ALA A 216 23.53 1.57 -11.64
C ALA A 216 22.67 2.83 -11.48
N GLU A 217 22.61 3.64 -12.52
CA GLU A 217 21.68 4.77 -12.58
C GLU A 217 20.23 4.32 -12.33
N GLY A 218 19.47 5.09 -11.56
CA GLY A 218 18.11 4.76 -11.13
C GLY A 218 18.03 3.80 -9.93
N CYS A 219 19.16 3.29 -9.42
CA CYS A 219 19.18 2.51 -8.18
C CYS A 219 18.93 3.42 -6.97
N PHE A 220 18.13 2.94 -6.02
CA PHE A 220 17.99 3.56 -4.71
C PHE A 220 19.02 2.96 -3.74
N VAL A 221 19.79 3.82 -3.10
CA VAL A 221 20.92 3.47 -2.26
C VAL A 221 20.88 4.22 -0.94
N LEU A 222 21.49 3.61 0.08
CA LEU A 222 21.92 4.28 1.29
C LEU A 222 23.36 4.76 1.09
N VAL A 223 23.57 6.06 1.27
CA VAL A 223 24.91 6.66 1.27
C VAL A 223 25.23 7.18 2.65
N GLU A 224 26.41 6.82 3.16
CA GLU A 224 27.00 7.36 4.38
C GLU A 224 28.14 8.29 4.00
N GLY A 225 28.21 9.47 4.60
CA GLY A 225 29.19 10.46 4.22
C GLY A 225 29.14 11.76 5.01
N TRP A 226 29.75 12.78 4.43
CA TRP A 226 29.77 14.14 4.95
C TRP A 226 29.43 15.13 3.83
N TYR A 227 28.94 16.31 4.22
CA TYR A 227 28.48 17.33 3.29
C TYR A 227 29.25 18.63 3.54
N GLU A 228 29.80 19.20 2.48
CA GLU A 228 30.53 20.48 2.47
C GLU A 228 30.42 21.10 1.07
N ASP A 229 30.33 22.42 0.97
CA ASP A 229 30.37 23.16 -0.30
C ASP A 229 29.46 22.58 -1.40
N TYR A 230 28.21 22.26 -1.05
CA TYR A 230 27.19 21.71 -1.96
C TYR A 230 27.51 20.34 -2.58
N THR A 231 28.50 19.64 -2.02
CA THR A 231 28.92 18.30 -2.45
C THR A 231 28.78 17.32 -1.29
N PHE A 232 28.19 16.16 -1.57
CA PHE A 232 28.10 15.06 -0.62
C PHE A 232 29.23 14.07 -0.89
N HIS A 233 30.20 14.02 0.02
CA HIS A 233 31.35 13.12 -0.08
C HIS A 233 31.02 11.76 0.54
N VAL A 234 30.92 10.75 -0.31
CA VAL A 234 30.42 9.43 0.06
C VAL A 234 31.55 8.55 0.59
N ILE A 235 31.44 8.15 1.85
CA ILE A 235 32.37 7.22 2.52
C ILE A 235 31.97 5.77 2.21
N ALA A 236 30.68 5.46 2.32
CA ALA A 236 30.16 4.11 2.06
C ALA A 236 28.82 4.17 1.34
N MET A 237 28.60 3.19 0.46
CA MET A 237 27.36 3.05 -0.30
C MET A 237 26.84 1.61 -0.23
N GLY A 238 25.58 1.47 0.12
CA GLY A 238 24.89 0.18 0.29
C GLY A 238 23.47 0.22 -0.26
N PHE A 239 22.87 -0.95 -0.44
CA PHE A 239 21.43 -1.02 -0.72
C PHE A 239 20.62 -0.91 0.58
N PRO A 240 19.41 -0.31 0.54
CA PRO A 240 18.50 -0.37 1.68
C PRO A 240 18.20 -1.84 2.02
N PRO A 241 18.17 -2.19 3.32
CA PRO A 241 18.00 -3.58 3.75
C PRO A 241 16.71 -4.18 3.19
N THR A 242 16.77 -5.47 2.88
CA THR A 242 15.61 -6.25 2.45
C THR A 242 14.77 -6.66 3.67
N GLU A 243 13.46 -6.72 3.49
CA GLU A 243 12.52 -7.21 4.50
C GLU A 243 12.12 -8.64 4.10
N LYS A 244 12.10 -9.55 5.09
CA LYS A 244 11.59 -10.91 4.86
C LYS A 244 10.07 -10.86 4.66
N SER A 245 9.53 -11.86 3.98
CA SER A 245 8.09 -11.97 3.75
C SER A 245 7.30 -12.47 4.96
N GLU A 246 7.98 -13.06 5.95
CA GLU A 246 7.42 -13.56 7.22
C GLU A 246 7.14 -12.43 8.21
#